data_AF-A0A535AM07-F1
#
_entry.id   AF-A0A535AM07-F1
#
_cell.length_a   1.000
_cell.length_b   1.000
_cell.length_c   1.000
_cell.angle_alpha   90.00
_cell.angle_beta   90.00
_cell.angle_gamma   90.00
#
_symmetry.space_group_name_H-M   'P 1'
#
loop_
_entity.id
_entity.type
_entity.pdbx_description
1 polymer ?
#
loop_
_entity_poly.entity_id
_entity_poly.type
_entity_poly.pdbx_seq_one_letter_code
_entity_poly.pdbx_strand_id
1 'polypeptide(L)'
;MPRTSTAWRCSSPGVGISSTSRSLRAIYCVRCGAKLERKKIGPRVRGVCPKCEWVAWNNPKPTAGVLVERNGRVLLVRRERAPYKGYWDIPGGFVEAGEVPAKGAMREAHEETGVRIKIDRLIGVYADVYREKTGSGHTFNVYYAAHPIGGRERPGDDTTELRWFDIDALPKQIAFPGHSRVAIKDWRRSRTT
;
A
#
# COMPACT_ATOMS: atom_id res chain seq x y z
N MET A 1 -13.56 12.81 31.51
CA MET A 1 -14.25 11.74 30.77
C MET A 1 -13.27 11.15 29.76
N PRO A 2 -12.85 9.88 29.87
CA PRO A 2 -11.98 9.31 28.86
C PRO A 2 -12.83 8.94 27.63
N ARG A 3 -12.41 9.43 26.46
CA ARG A 3 -13.00 9.05 25.17
C ARG A 3 -12.85 7.54 25.00
N THR A 4 -13.96 6.83 24.83
CA THR A 4 -14.00 5.42 24.50
C THR A 4 -13.14 5.18 23.25
N SER A 5 -12.08 4.39 23.38
CA SER A 5 -11.25 3.99 22.26
C SER A 5 -12.12 3.19 21.28
N THR A 6 -12.39 3.74 20.10
CA THR A 6 -12.98 2.97 19.02
C THR A 6 -12.00 1.86 18.67
N ALA A 7 -12.34 0.63 19.02
CA ALA A 7 -11.51 -0.53 18.77
C ALA A 7 -11.23 -0.63 17.26
N TRP A 8 -9.95 -0.59 16.88
CA TRP A 8 -9.50 -0.87 15.53
C TRP A 8 -9.96 -2.27 15.14
N ARG A 9 -11.00 -2.38 14.31
CA ARG A 9 -11.42 -3.66 13.72
C ARG A 9 -10.64 -3.87 12.43
N CYS A 10 -9.77 -4.88 12.41
CA CYS A 10 -9.19 -5.39 11.18
C CYS A 10 -10.31 -6.08 10.37
N SER A 11 -10.93 -5.35 9.45
CA SER A 11 -12.07 -5.79 8.62
C SER A 11 -11.66 -6.55 7.36
N SER A 12 -10.36 -6.73 7.11
CA SER A 12 -9.89 -7.49 5.96
C SER A 12 -10.27 -8.96 6.14
N PRO A 13 -11.09 -9.57 5.26
CA PRO A 13 -11.14 -11.03 5.18
C PRO A 13 -9.71 -11.43 4.87
N GLY A 14 -9.03 -12.08 5.82
CA GLY A 14 -7.64 -12.48 5.64
C GLY A 14 -7.56 -13.19 4.31
N VAL A 15 -6.89 -12.59 3.33
CA VAL A 15 -6.62 -13.27 2.07
C VAL A 15 -5.85 -14.49 2.49
N GLY A 16 -6.46 -15.68 2.38
CA GLY A 16 -5.87 -16.93 2.81
C GLY A 16 -4.50 -17.03 2.16
N ILE A 17 -3.45 -16.75 2.95
CA ILE A 17 -2.09 -16.72 2.44
C ILE A 17 -1.70 -18.19 2.26
N SER A 18 -2.07 -18.74 1.11
CA SER A 18 -1.57 -20.03 0.65
C SER A 18 -0.06 -19.95 0.70
N SER A 19 0.53 -20.67 1.66
CA SER A 19 1.96 -20.67 2.01
C SER A 19 2.83 -21.37 0.97
N THR A 20 2.33 -21.57 -0.26
CA THR A 20 2.90 -22.49 -1.24
C THR A 20 3.97 -21.88 -2.14
N SER A 21 4.51 -20.70 -1.81
CA SER A 21 5.71 -20.18 -2.48
C SER A 21 6.90 -21.10 -2.20
N ARG A 22 7.05 -22.11 -3.07
CA ARG A 22 8.11 -23.14 -3.04
C ARG A 22 9.48 -22.56 -3.40
N SER A 23 9.55 -21.40 -4.05
CA SER A 23 10.82 -20.73 -4.41
C SER A 23 11.25 -19.73 -3.34
N LEU A 24 12.52 -19.79 -2.94
CA LEU A 24 13.14 -18.69 -2.21
C LEU A 24 13.21 -17.48 -3.15
N ARG A 25 12.71 -16.30 -2.73
CA ARG A 25 12.87 -15.07 -3.54
C ARG A 25 14.32 -14.68 -3.74
N ALA A 26 15.17 -14.94 -2.74
CA ALA A 26 16.61 -14.74 -2.82
C ALA A 26 17.31 -16.09 -2.99
N ILE A 27 18.22 -16.18 -3.97
CA ILE A 27 19.03 -17.38 -4.24
C ILE A 27 20.45 -17.21 -3.66
N TYR A 28 20.96 -15.97 -3.62
CA TYR A 28 22.29 -15.63 -3.12
C TYR A 28 22.19 -14.61 -1.97
N CYS A 29 23.19 -14.62 -1.09
CA CYS A 29 23.30 -13.71 0.03
C CYS A 29 23.66 -12.30 -0.44
N VAL A 30 22.84 -11.32 -0.08
CA VAL A 30 23.05 -9.90 -0.42
C VAL A 30 24.27 -9.26 0.27
N ARG A 31 24.85 -9.93 1.27
CA ARG A 31 26.03 -9.44 2.00
C ARG A 31 27.36 -9.95 1.45
N CYS A 32 27.41 -11.21 1.01
CA CYS A 32 28.68 -11.87 0.67
C CYS A 32 28.65 -12.72 -0.61
N GLY A 33 27.53 -12.78 -1.33
CA GLY A 33 27.40 -13.50 -2.60
C GLY A 33 27.24 -15.03 -2.50
N ALA A 34 27.40 -15.64 -1.32
CA ALA A 34 27.24 -17.08 -1.15
C ALA A 34 25.81 -17.56 -1.47
N LYS A 35 25.67 -18.75 -2.08
CA LYS A 35 24.36 -19.38 -2.34
C LYS A 35 23.66 -19.70 -1.02
N LEU A 36 22.36 -19.41 -0.93
CA LEU A 36 21.59 -19.61 0.30
C LEU A 36 21.16 -21.07 0.47
N GLU A 37 21.19 -21.54 1.71
CA GLU A 37 20.68 -22.84 2.12
C GLU A 37 19.26 -22.74 2.68
N ARG A 38 18.42 -23.75 2.44
CA ARG A 38 17.07 -23.81 3.01
C ARG A 38 17.15 -24.34 4.44
N LYS A 39 16.93 -23.48 5.43
CA LYS A 39 16.90 -23.86 6.86
C LYS A 39 15.56 -23.51 7.49
N LYS A 40 15.12 -24.32 8.45
CA LYS A 40 13.92 -24.02 9.26
C LYS A 40 14.30 -23.00 10.32
N ILE A 41 13.72 -21.81 10.25
CA ILE A 41 13.88 -20.73 11.24
C ILE A 41 12.51 -20.49 11.86
N GLY A 42 12.33 -20.97 13.09
CA GLY A 42 11.02 -21.04 13.74
C GLY A 42 10.04 -21.92 12.94
N PRO A 43 8.82 -21.45 12.64
CA PRO A 43 7.82 -22.26 11.93
C PRO A 43 8.00 -22.27 10.40
N ARG A 44 8.95 -21.52 9.83
CA ARG A 44 9.07 -21.34 8.36
C ARG A 44 10.44 -21.77 7.84
N VAL A 45 10.47 -22.28 6.60
CA VAL A 45 11.71 -22.52 5.85
C VAL A 45 12.16 -21.20 5.20
N ARG A 46 13.43 -20.86 5.35
CA ARG A 46 14.03 -19.61 4.86
C ARG A 46 15.37 -19.88 4.20
N GLY A 47 15.81 -18.94 3.36
CA GLY A 47 17.17 -18.92 2.84
C GLY A 47 18.10 -18.37 3.91
N VAL A 48 19.12 -19.12 4.31
CA VAL A 48 20.12 -18.73 5.29
C VAL A 48 21.50 -18.83 4.66
N CYS A 49 22.30 -17.80 4.81
CA CYS A 49 23.66 -17.79 4.29
C CYS A 49 24.57 -18.69 5.14
N PRO A 50 25.28 -19.67 4.56
CA PRO A 50 26.20 -20.52 5.33
C PRO A 50 27.49 -19.81 5.77
N LYS A 51 27.83 -18.66 5.17
CA LYS A 51 29.08 -17.92 5.45
C LYS A 51 28.94 -16.85 6.53
N CYS A 52 27.83 -16.11 6.55
CA CYS A 52 27.63 -14.96 7.44
C CYS A 52 26.28 -14.98 8.16
N GLU A 53 25.57 -16.11 8.09
CA GLU A 53 24.33 -16.39 8.82
C GLU A 53 23.14 -15.45 8.51
N TRP A 54 23.28 -14.56 7.53
CA TRP A 54 22.19 -13.69 7.08
C TRP A 54 20.97 -14.48 6.62
N VAL A 55 19.79 -14.06 7.05
CA VAL A 55 18.50 -14.71 6.77
C VAL A 55 17.68 -13.88 5.78
N ALA A 56 17.23 -14.52 4.70
CA ALA A 56 16.27 -13.96 3.76
C ALA A 56 14.84 -14.06 4.34
N TRP A 57 14.43 -13.05 5.11
CA TRP A 57 13.15 -13.04 5.83
C TRP A 57 11.92 -12.93 4.92
N ASN A 58 12.06 -12.40 3.71
CA ASN A 58 10.96 -12.17 2.77
C ASN A 58 9.84 -11.30 3.38
N ASN A 59 10.21 -10.27 4.13
CA ASN A 59 9.27 -9.35 4.75
C ASN A 59 8.39 -8.67 3.69
N PRO A 60 7.11 -8.39 3.98
CA PRO A 60 6.30 -7.58 3.09
C PRO A 60 6.86 -6.15 3.01
N LYS A 61 6.75 -5.52 1.84
CA LYS A 61 7.16 -4.13 1.64
C LYS A 61 6.08 -3.17 2.18
N PRO A 62 6.45 -2.12 2.93
CA PRO A 62 5.52 -1.06 3.31
C PRO A 62 5.07 -0.24 2.10
N THR A 63 3.78 0.06 2.04
CA THR A 63 3.23 1.12 1.17
C THR A 63 2.31 2.03 1.98
N ALA A 64 2.16 3.26 1.52
CA ALA A 64 1.24 4.23 2.11
C ALA A 64 0.46 4.95 1.02
N GLY A 65 -0.85 5.07 1.22
CA GLY A 65 -1.75 5.79 0.32
C GLY A 65 -2.75 6.65 1.07
N VAL A 66 -3.40 7.56 0.35
CA VAL A 66 -4.30 8.54 0.97
C VAL A 66 -5.54 8.83 0.14
N LEU A 67 -6.71 8.67 0.78
CA LEU A 67 -7.97 9.16 0.25
C LEU A 67 -8.09 10.65 0.57
N VAL A 68 -7.76 11.48 -0.42
CA VAL A 68 -7.94 12.92 -0.36
C VAL A 68 -9.39 13.24 -0.70
N GLU A 69 -10.10 13.86 0.24
CA GLU A 69 -11.52 14.21 0.07
C GLU A 69 -11.75 15.72 0.11
N ARG A 70 -12.67 16.17 -0.74
CA ARG A 70 -13.22 17.53 -0.73
C ARG A 70 -14.64 17.52 -1.28
N ASN A 71 -15.59 18.04 -0.50
CA ASN A 71 -16.99 18.21 -0.91
C ASN A 71 -17.67 16.92 -1.40
N GLY A 72 -17.47 15.80 -0.69
CA GLY A 72 -18.05 14.50 -1.04
C GLY A 72 -17.37 13.80 -2.21
N ARG A 73 -16.26 14.35 -2.73
CA ARG A 73 -15.50 13.77 -3.83
C ARG A 73 -14.10 13.36 -3.39
N VAL A 74 -13.61 12.27 -3.96
CA VAL A 74 -12.25 11.78 -3.73
C VAL A 74 -11.38 11.95 -4.96
N LEU A 75 -10.13 12.34 -4.76
CA LEU A 75 -9.14 12.45 -5.83
C LEU A 75 -8.52 11.08 -6.11
N LEU A 76 -8.60 10.64 -7.36
CA LEU A 76 -7.94 9.43 -7.84
C LEU A 76 -6.95 9.76 -8.95
N VAL A 77 -5.93 8.92 -9.09
CA VAL A 77 -4.89 8.98 -10.12
C VAL A 77 -5.06 7.84 -11.12
N ARG A 78 -4.72 8.06 -12.39
CA ARG A 78 -4.74 7.01 -13.42
C ARG A 78 -3.33 6.47 -13.69
N ARG A 79 -3.14 5.19 -13.39
CA ARG A 79 -1.82 4.52 -13.41
C ARG A 79 -1.24 4.41 -14.83
N GLU A 80 0.02 4.75 -15.01
CA GLU A 80 0.75 4.57 -16.27
C GLU A 80 1.43 3.20 -16.38
N ARG A 81 1.77 2.58 -15.24
CA ARG A 81 2.56 1.36 -15.18
C ARG A 81 1.78 0.13 -14.71
N ALA A 82 2.27 -1.04 -15.11
CA ALA A 82 1.76 -2.32 -14.62
C ALA A 82 2.19 -2.56 -13.15
N PRO A 83 1.41 -3.33 -12.37
CA PRO A 83 0.10 -3.89 -12.69
C PRO A 83 -0.99 -2.81 -12.77
N TYR A 84 -2.12 -3.15 -13.40
CA TYR A 84 -3.29 -2.26 -13.54
C TYR A 84 -3.04 -0.96 -14.30
N LYS A 85 -2.20 -0.97 -15.34
CA LYS A 85 -2.05 0.18 -16.25
C LYS A 85 -3.43 0.63 -16.76
N GLY A 86 -3.70 1.93 -16.69
CA GLY A 86 -4.95 2.56 -17.13
C GLY A 86 -6.10 2.53 -16.13
N TYR A 87 -5.96 1.83 -14.99
CA TYR A 87 -6.94 1.83 -13.90
C TYR A 87 -6.76 3.05 -13.01
N TRP A 88 -7.82 3.41 -12.28
CA TRP A 88 -7.80 4.44 -11.24
C TRP A 88 -7.27 3.89 -9.93
N ASP A 89 -6.52 4.68 -9.18
CA ASP A 89 -5.96 4.28 -7.90
C ASP A 89 -6.05 5.41 -6.87
N ILE A 90 -5.93 5.02 -5.61
CA ILE A 90 -5.73 5.95 -4.50
C ILE A 90 -4.27 6.42 -4.59
N PRO A 91 -3.99 7.73 -4.55
CA PRO A 91 -2.62 8.22 -4.55
C PRO A 91 -1.77 7.55 -3.45
N GLY A 92 -0.58 7.09 -3.80
CA GLY A 92 0.27 6.35 -2.86
C GLY A 92 1.33 5.45 -3.50
N GLY A 93 2.31 5.08 -2.69
CA GLY A 93 3.48 4.35 -3.13
C GLY A 93 4.23 3.65 -2.00
N PHE A 94 5.47 3.25 -2.27
CA PHE A 94 6.32 2.60 -1.26
C PHE A 94 6.79 3.62 -0.21
N VAL A 95 6.89 3.16 1.04
CA VAL A 95 7.47 3.99 2.10
C VAL A 95 9.00 3.89 2.03
N GLU A 96 9.66 5.04 2.04
CA GLU A 96 11.12 5.11 1.97
C GLU A 96 11.80 4.72 3.30
N ALA A 97 13.09 4.39 3.22
CA ALA A 97 13.87 4.06 4.42
C ALA A 97 13.95 5.28 5.37
N GLY A 98 13.56 5.07 6.64
CA GLY A 98 13.52 6.15 7.64
C GLY A 98 12.27 7.04 7.56
N GLU A 99 11.38 6.80 6.59
CA GLU A 99 10.14 7.55 6.43
C GLU A 99 9.01 6.95 7.28
N VAL A 100 8.26 7.80 7.97
CA VAL A 100 7.01 7.36 8.62
C VAL A 100 5.91 7.24 7.55
N PRO A 101 5.04 6.21 7.57
CA PRO A 101 4.09 5.98 6.48
C PRO A 101 3.17 7.17 6.17
N ALA A 102 2.79 7.95 7.19
CA ALA A 102 2.00 9.18 7.01
C ALA A 102 2.75 10.23 6.17
N LYS A 103 4.06 10.40 6.37
CA LYS A 103 4.88 11.31 5.55
C LYS A 103 5.01 10.78 4.12
N GLY A 104 5.18 9.47 3.95
CA GLY A 104 5.18 8.83 2.63
C GLY A 104 3.88 9.10 1.87
N ALA A 105 2.72 8.90 2.50
CA ALA A 105 1.43 9.20 1.87
C ALA A 105 1.29 10.68 1.47
N MET A 106 1.81 11.62 2.27
CA MET A 106 1.80 13.06 1.93
C MET A 106 2.75 13.39 0.77
N ARG A 107 3.94 12.77 0.74
CA ARG A 107 4.92 12.90 -0.35
C ARG A 107 4.33 12.38 -1.65
N GLU A 108 3.86 11.14 -1.66
CA GLU A 108 3.26 10.48 -2.82
C GLU A 108 2.06 11.27 -3.37
N ALA A 109 1.16 11.73 -2.49
CA ALA A 109 0.05 12.58 -2.93
C ALA A 109 0.53 13.85 -3.64
N HIS A 110 1.60 14.48 -3.14
CA HIS A 110 2.15 15.67 -3.78
C HIS A 110 2.88 15.35 -5.10
N GLU A 111 3.67 14.28 -5.15
CA GLU A 111 4.41 13.84 -6.34
C GLU A 111 3.47 13.43 -7.48
N GLU A 112 2.44 12.64 -7.17
CA GLU A 112 1.49 12.12 -8.16
C GLU A 112 0.45 13.15 -8.59
N THR A 113 0.05 14.07 -7.69
CA THR A 113 -1.12 14.94 -7.94
C THR A 113 -0.85 16.44 -7.90
N GLY A 114 0.31 16.87 -7.37
CA GLY A 114 0.60 18.28 -7.08
C GLY A 114 -0.20 18.89 -5.93
N VAL A 115 -1.06 18.10 -5.26
CA VAL A 115 -1.89 18.54 -4.13
C VAL A 115 -1.13 18.37 -2.82
N ARG A 116 -1.11 19.42 -1.99
CA ARG A 116 -0.65 19.36 -0.60
C ARG A 116 -1.84 19.03 0.29
N ILE A 117 -1.65 18.07 1.19
CA ILE A 117 -2.71 17.54 2.04
C ILE A 117 -2.37 17.65 3.52
N LYS A 118 -3.40 17.54 4.36
CA LYS A 118 -3.26 17.28 5.79
C LYS A 118 -4.00 15.99 6.14
N ILE A 119 -3.28 15.04 6.75
CA ILE A 119 -3.88 13.78 7.21
C ILE A 119 -4.81 14.04 8.38
N ASP A 120 -6.02 13.48 8.29
CA ASP A 120 -7.04 13.56 9.32
C ASP A 120 -6.99 12.35 10.25
N ARG A 121 -6.91 11.15 9.66
CA ARG A 121 -6.88 9.89 10.41
C ARG A 121 -6.38 8.72 9.57
N LEU A 122 -5.95 7.67 10.26
CA LEU A 122 -5.72 6.36 9.66
C LEU A 122 -7.08 5.69 9.35
N ILE A 123 -7.18 5.09 8.17
CA ILE A 123 -8.33 4.25 7.75
C ILE A 123 -8.07 2.81 8.18
N GLY A 124 -6.90 2.27 7.85
CA GLY A 124 -6.56 0.89 8.15
C GLY A 124 -5.27 0.41 7.49
N VAL A 125 -4.92 -0.84 7.77
CA VAL A 125 -3.77 -1.54 7.21
C VAL A 125 -4.23 -2.81 6.53
N TYR A 126 -3.79 -3.03 5.29
CA TYR A 126 -4.28 -4.10 4.42
C TYR A 126 -3.11 -4.87 3.81
N ALA A 127 -3.09 -6.20 3.97
CA ALA A 127 -2.05 -7.04 3.38
C ALA A 127 -2.46 -7.56 2.00
N ASP A 128 -1.53 -7.59 1.05
CA ASP A 128 -1.78 -8.16 -0.29
C ASP A 128 -0.51 -8.82 -0.87
N VAL A 129 -0.68 -9.48 -2.02
CA VAL A 129 0.39 -10.01 -2.85
C VAL A 129 0.51 -9.14 -4.11
N TYR A 130 1.50 -8.26 -4.12
CA TYR A 130 1.82 -7.41 -5.25
C TYR A 130 2.52 -8.23 -6.35
N ARG A 131 1.86 -8.46 -7.47
CA ARG A 131 2.37 -9.30 -8.57
C ARG A 131 3.12 -8.45 -9.59
N GLU A 132 4.45 -8.49 -9.55
CA GLU A 132 5.33 -7.86 -10.55
C GLU A 132 5.74 -8.88 -11.62
N LYS A 133 6.24 -8.39 -12.76
CA LYS A 133 6.77 -9.22 -13.85
C LYS A 133 7.95 -10.09 -13.41
N THR A 134 8.75 -9.61 -12.47
CA THR A 134 9.97 -10.27 -11.96
C THR A 134 9.70 -11.16 -10.74
N GLY A 135 8.46 -11.22 -10.26
CA GLY A 135 8.06 -12.02 -9.10
C GLY A 135 6.90 -11.41 -8.34
N SER A 136 6.26 -12.19 -7.47
CA SER A 136 5.21 -11.68 -6.59
C SER A 136 5.79 -11.29 -5.24
N GLY A 137 5.63 -10.02 -4.85
CA GLY A 137 5.91 -9.36 -3.58
C GLY A 137 4.77 -9.50 -2.56
N HIS A 138 5.05 -9.43 -1.25
CA HIS A 138 3.99 -9.19 -0.25
C HIS A 138 4.03 -7.70 0.10
N THR A 139 2.88 -7.07 0.32
CA THR A 139 2.80 -5.68 0.77
C THR A 139 1.93 -5.56 2.02
N PHE A 140 2.20 -4.54 2.84
CA PHE A 140 1.22 -4.01 3.78
C PHE A 140 0.95 -2.55 3.40
N ASN A 141 -0.31 -2.26 3.13
CA ASN A 141 -0.77 -1.00 2.57
C ASN A 141 -1.48 -0.21 3.67
N VAL A 142 -0.91 0.91 4.05
CA VAL A 142 -1.45 1.80 5.09
C VAL A 142 -2.23 2.92 4.42
N TYR A 143 -3.52 3.02 4.70
CA TYR A 143 -4.38 4.05 4.08
C TYR A 143 -4.80 5.12 5.08
N TYR A 144 -4.68 6.38 4.68
CA TYR A 144 -5.11 7.54 5.46
C TYR A 144 -6.28 8.26 4.77
N ALA A 145 -7.09 8.95 5.55
CA ALA A 145 -8.01 9.97 5.05
C ALA A 145 -7.37 11.35 5.26
N ALA A 146 -7.53 12.24 4.29
CA ALA A 146 -6.98 13.58 4.32
C ALA A 146 -7.85 14.58 3.56
N HIS A 147 -7.61 15.86 3.78
CA HIS A 147 -8.17 16.95 2.99
C HIS A 147 -7.06 17.80 2.35
N PRO A 148 -7.34 18.45 1.20
CA PRO A 148 -6.37 19.34 0.56
C PRO A 148 -6.20 20.63 1.37
N ILE A 149 -4.95 21.11 1.47
CA ILE A 149 -4.58 22.38 2.11
C ILE A 149 -3.87 23.34 1.14
N GLY A 150 -3.74 22.98 -0.14
CA GLY A 150 -3.16 23.80 -1.19
C GLY A 150 -2.48 22.97 -2.28
N GLY A 151 -1.64 23.62 -3.09
CA GLY A 151 -1.00 23.00 -4.25
C GLY A 151 -1.79 23.24 -5.54
N ARG A 152 -1.33 22.67 -6.65
CA ARG A 152 -1.96 22.79 -7.97
C ARG A 152 -2.08 21.41 -8.58
N GLU A 153 -3.32 21.01 -8.87
CA GLU A 153 -3.65 19.72 -9.45
C GLU A 153 -2.94 19.55 -10.81
N ARG A 154 -2.00 18.62 -10.88
CA ARG A 154 -1.27 18.25 -12.09
C ARG A 154 -0.80 16.80 -11.95
N PRO A 155 -1.07 15.91 -12.93
CA PRO A 155 -0.50 14.58 -12.93
C PRO A 155 1.04 14.66 -12.88
N GLY A 156 1.63 13.87 -12.01
CA GLY A 156 3.09 13.72 -11.87
C GLY A 156 3.48 12.26 -11.71
N ASP A 157 4.79 12.03 -11.74
CA ASP A 157 5.40 10.69 -11.71
C ASP A 157 4.72 9.70 -12.68
N ASP A 158 4.28 8.54 -12.21
CA ASP A 158 3.68 7.49 -13.03
C ASP A 158 2.15 7.62 -13.20
N THR A 159 1.64 8.85 -13.15
CA THR A 159 0.22 9.16 -13.30
C THR A 159 -0.07 9.95 -14.57
N THR A 160 -1.06 9.50 -15.32
CA THR A 160 -1.43 10.11 -16.62
C THR A 160 -2.62 11.05 -16.51
N GLU A 161 -3.45 10.90 -15.48
CA GLU A 161 -4.71 11.63 -15.33
C GLU A 161 -5.06 11.76 -13.84
N LEU A 162 -5.61 12.92 -13.47
CA LEU A 162 -6.20 13.17 -12.15
C LEU A 162 -7.70 13.40 -12.31
N ARG A 163 -8.51 12.85 -11.41
CA ARG A 163 -9.94 13.14 -11.40
C ARG A 163 -10.54 13.05 -10.01
N TRP A 164 -11.40 14.02 -9.71
CA TRP A 164 -12.29 13.97 -8.55
C TRP A 164 -13.54 13.16 -8.90
N PHE A 165 -13.75 12.06 -8.19
CA PHE A 165 -14.94 11.23 -8.33
C PHE A 165 -15.86 11.43 -7.15
N ASP A 166 -17.16 11.48 -7.42
CA ASP A 166 -18.17 11.38 -6.37
C ASP A 166 -17.99 10.06 -5.61
N ILE A 167 -18.05 10.13 -4.28
CA ILE A 167 -17.95 8.97 -3.40
C ILE A 167 -19.03 7.92 -3.73
N ASP A 168 -20.19 8.36 -4.22
CA ASP A 168 -21.31 7.49 -4.59
C ASP A 168 -21.25 7.03 -6.05
N ALA A 169 -20.37 7.60 -6.88
CA ALA A 169 -20.21 7.27 -8.30
C ALA A 169 -18.75 6.99 -8.68
N LEU A 170 -18.09 6.11 -7.91
CA LEU A 170 -16.72 5.68 -8.17
C LEU A 170 -16.59 4.86 -9.46
N PRO A 171 -15.42 4.92 -10.14
CA PRO A 171 -15.21 4.17 -11.38
C PRO A 171 -15.17 2.66 -11.12
N LYS A 172 -15.67 1.86 -12.07
CA LYS A 172 -15.63 0.38 -11.97
C LYS A 172 -14.20 -0.18 -11.96
N GLN A 173 -13.24 0.54 -12.55
CA GLN A 173 -11.86 0.11 -12.77
C GLN A 173 -10.91 0.74 -11.75
N ILE A 174 -11.11 0.43 -10.46
CA ILE A 174 -10.15 0.75 -9.40
C ILE A 174 -9.12 -0.37 -9.30
N ALA A 175 -7.83 0.00 -9.33
CA ALA A 175 -6.67 -0.86 -9.16
C ALA A 175 -6.65 -1.51 -7.77
N PHE A 176 -5.92 -2.62 -7.64
CA PHE A 176 -5.72 -3.32 -6.36
C PHE A 176 -7.02 -3.56 -5.55
N PRO A 177 -7.98 -4.32 -6.10
CA PRO A 177 -9.27 -4.51 -5.47
C PRO A 177 -9.20 -5.15 -4.07
N GLY A 178 -8.12 -5.86 -3.76
CA GLY A 178 -7.88 -6.49 -2.45
C GLY A 178 -7.67 -5.51 -1.31
N HIS A 179 -7.15 -4.30 -1.58
CA HIS A 179 -6.91 -3.29 -0.56
C HIS A 179 -7.52 -1.92 -0.88
N SER A 180 -7.33 -1.36 -2.08
CA SER A 180 -7.81 0.01 -2.39
C SER A 180 -9.33 0.12 -2.30
N ARG A 181 -10.08 -0.85 -2.87
CA ARG A 181 -11.56 -0.85 -2.78
C ARG A 181 -12.06 -1.12 -1.37
N VAL A 182 -11.35 -1.96 -0.62
CA VAL A 182 -11.70 -2.29 0.78
C VAL A 182 -11.47 -1.06 1.67
N ALA A 183 -10.36 -0.35 1.50
CA ALA A 183 -10.06 0.89 2.20
C ALA A 183 -11.11 1.98 1.94
N ILE A 184 -11.54 2.16 0.68
CA ILE A 184 -12.63 3.09 0.35
C ILE A 184 -13.93 2.69 1.05
N LYS A 185 -14.27 1.40 1.06
CA LYS A 185 -15.48 0.89 1.71
C LYS A 185 -15.46 1.11 3.23
N ASP A 186 -14.33 0.83 3.88
CA ASP A 186 -14.17 1.01 5.31
C ASP A 186 -14.17 2.50 5.69
N TRP A 187 -13.51 3.34 4.89
CA TRP A 187 -13.57 4.78 5.04
C TRP A 187 -15.01 5.30 4.95
N ARG A 188 -15.80 4.88 3.94
CA ARG A 188 -17.22 5.25 3.80
C ARG A 188 -18.04 4.88 5.04
N ARG A 189 -17.90 3.65 5.54
CA ARG A 189 -18.62 3.18 6.75
C ARG A 189 -18.32 4.06 7.96
N SER A 190 -17.05 4.42 8.13
CA SER A 190 -16.61 5.27 9.25
C SER A 190 -17.03 6.73 9.16
N ARG A 191 -17.72 7.18 8.09
CA ARG A 191 -18.33 8.52 8.00
C ARG A 191 -19.75 8.57 8.58
N THR A 192 -20.41 7.41 8.68
CA THR A 192 -21.82 7.28 9.10
C THR A 192 -21.94 6.89 10.58
N THR A 193 -20.81 6.79 11.30
CA THR A 193 -20.71 6.45 12.73
C THR A 193 -20.11 7.62 13.47
#